data_AF-A0A482XLL7-F1
#
_entry.id   AF-A0A482XLL7-F1
#
_cell.length_a   1.000
_cell.length_b   1.000
_cell.length_c   1.000
_cell.angle_alpha   90.00
_cell.angle_beta   90.00
_cell.angle_gamma   90.00
#
_symmetry.space_group_name_H-M   'P 1'
#
loop_
_entity.id
_entity.type
_entity.pdbx_description
1 polymer ?
#
loop_
_entity_poly.entity_id
_entity_poly.type
_entity_poly.pdbx_seq_one_letter_code
_entity_poly.pdbx_strand_id
1 'polypeptide(L)'
;MRLKEGQGSSSSYILAWSRDLWLAFVGTVIVITIFMWGISSFRRFCEIDKCDKSNGHGLKLPLKNERTNQLSFSSCLLFVLGSVTQRGFGLRESPTATSLHVVAVLSLLFGLLMQTSYSAALVSRLAVLKNEQGVEKLADISARKSHSLCIRVENFAYSALFLGKDGDLSPEWKRIVNAPPCVPMPITDQDIRETICSKDAITLESTTVMARIMREPIPCFMTKLKGRYAVFYVPLLMKKGFPYKHLINNHLLRLHTSGVIQRLVRVWVHRILDLPVPLNELGVTMNHVNKILWLYALAIIISVMLLSLEIIHYKIHQEEDEEEG
;
A
#
# COMPACT_ATOMS: atom_id res chain seq x y z
N MET A 1 5.92 6.95 14.17
CA MET A 1 4.68 6.19 14.47
C MET A 1 4.83 4.80 13.88
N ARG A 2 4.98 3.76 14.71
CA ARG A 2 5.13 2.35 14.25
C ARG A 2 3.78 1.87 13.74
N LEU A 3 3.67 1.54 12.46
CA LEU A 3 2.52 0.85 11.90
C LEU A 3 2.62 -0.63 12.27
N LYS A 4 1.83 -1.02 13.27
CA LYS A 4 1.48 -2.41 13.57
C LYS A 4 0.25 -2.70 12.71
N GLU A 5 0.41 -3.21 11.50
CA GLU A 5 -0.75 -3.45 10.64
C GLU A 5 -0.49 -4.58 9.63
N GLY A 6 -0.28 -5.80 10.15
CA GLY A 6 -0.49 -7.06 9.43
C GLY A 6 -1.95 -7.43 9.19
N GLN A 7 -2.84 -6.43 9.32
CA GLN A 7 -4.22 -6.48 8.90
C GLN A 7 -4.39 -5.33 7.92
N GLY A 8 -4.60 -5.66 6.65
CA GLY A 8 -4.90 -4.69 5.61
C GLY A 8 -5.92 -3.68 6.10
N SER A 9 -5.47 -2.46 6.41
CA SER A 9 -6.31 -1.41 6.96
C SER A 9 -6.65 -0.45 5.84
N SER A 10 -7.94 -0.12 5.74
CA SER A 10 -8.48 0.89 4.82
C SER A 10 -7.79 2.28 4.88
N SER A 11 -6.99 2.55 5.92
CA SER A 11 -6.12 3.74 5.98
C SER A 11 -5.11 3.78 4.83
N SER A 12 -4.75 2.63 4.27
CA SER A 12 -3.82 2.49 3.15
C SER A 12 -4.26 3.26 1.90
N TYR A 13 -5.58 3.40 1.67
CA TYR A 13 -6.12 4.14 0.52
C TYR A 13 -5.92 5.65 0.67
N ILE A 14 -6.15 6.21 1.86
CA ILE A 14 -5.93 7.64 2.12
C ILE A 14 -4.42 7.97 2.09
N LEU A 15 -3.60 7.03 2.55
CA LEU A 15 -2.14 7.16 2.57
C LEU A 15 -1.48 7.17 1.19
N ALA A 16 -2.22 6.88 0.10
CA ALA A 16 -1.69 6.97 -1.26
C ALA A 16 -1.13 8.38 -1.58
N TRP A 17 -1.77 9.42 -1.04
CA TRP A 17 -1.28 10.80 -1.07
C TRP A 17 -0.85 11.30 0.31
N SER A 18 0.07 12.26 0.31
CA SER A 18 0.45 12.99 1.53
C SER A 18 -0.68 13.94 1.95
N ARG A 19 -0.67 14.35 3.22
CA ARG A 19 -1.66 15.31 3.75
C ARG A 19 -1.61 16.64 3.00
N ASP A 20 -0.41 17.09 2.63
CA ASP A 20 -0.22 18.35 1.91
C ASP A 20 -0.83 18.29 0.50
N LEU A 21 -0.70 17.14 -0.18
CA LEU A 21 -1.33 16.91 -1.49
C LEU A 21 -2.85 16.88 -1.39
N TRP A 22 -3.41 16.24 -0.35
CA TRP A 22 -4.86 16.26 -0.11
C TRP A 22 -5.38 17.68 0.14
N LEU A 23 -4.67 18.48 0.94
CA LEU A 23 -5.05 19.87 1.20
C LEU A 23 -4.94 20.74 -0.06
N ALA A 24 -3.86 20.57 -0.84
CA ALA A 24 -3.71 21.25 -2.12
C ALA A 24 -4.82 20.87 -3.09
N PHE A 25 -5.18 19.58 -3.16
CA PHE A 25 -6.27 19.09 -3.99
C PHE A 25 -7.62 19.72 -3.61
N VAL A 26 -8.00 19.68 -2.34
CA VAL A 26 -9.25 20.33 -1.86
C VAL A 26 -9.20 21.84 -2.11
N GLY A 27 -8.06 22.49 -1.87
CA GLY A 27 -7.87 23.90 -2.16
C GLY A 27 -8.09 24.24 -3.65
N THR A 28 -7.52 23.45 -4.56
CA THR A 28 -7.70 23.66 -6.01
C THR A 28 -9.15 23.47 -6.45
N VAL A 29 -9.87 22.48 -5.90
CA VAL A 29 -11.31 22.27 -6.17
C VAL A 29 -12.13 23.48 -5.74
N ILE A 30 -11.85 24.03 -4.55
CA ILE A 30 -12.52 25.24 -4.06
C ILE A 30 -12.21 26.45 -4.96
N VAL A 31 -10.95 26.64 -5.34
CA VAL A 31 -10.54 27.74 -6.23
C VAL A 31 -11.22 27.65 -7.59
N ILE A 32 -11.28 26.46 -8.22
CA ILE A 32 -11.97 26.26 -9.50
C ILE A 32 -13.47 26.54 -9.35
N THR A 33 -14.07 26.13 -8.22
CA THR A 33 -15.49 26.39 -7.92
C THR A 33 -15.77 27.89 -7.77
N ILE A 34 -14.93 28.61 -7.03
CA ILE A 34 -15.03 30.07 -6.86
C ILE A 34 -14.82 30.78 -8.20
N PHE A 35 -13.89 30.31 -9.02
CA PHE A 35 -13.63 30.89 -10.34
C PHE A 35 -14.81 30.71 -11.30
N MET A 36 -15.39 29.50 -11.35
CA MET A 36 -16.61 29.21 -12.11
C MET A 36 -17.79 30.05 -11.63
N TRP A 37 -17.99 30.15 -10.31
CA TRP A 37 -19.03 30.98 -9.72
C TRP A 37 -18.77 32.48 -10.00
N GLY A 38 -17.52 32.93 -9.94
CA GLY A 38 -17.12 34.30 -10.26
C GLY A 38 -17.41 34.68 -11.71
N ILE A 39 -17.12 33.80 -12.67
CA ILE A 39 -17.44 34.01 -14.09
C ILE A 39 -18.96 34.10 -14.31
N SER A 40 -19.73 33.22 -13.69
CA SER A 40 -21.20 33.26 -13.80
C SER A 40 -21.81 34.50 -13.13
N SER A 41 -21.28 34.91 -11.98
CA SER A 41 -21.69 36.13 -11.26
C SER A 41 -21.35 37.41 -12.04
N PHE A 42 -20.12 37.50 -12.57
CA PHE A 42 -19.69 38.64 -13.39
C PHE A 42 -20.50 38.76 -14.68
N ARG A 43 -20.81 37.63 -15.34
CA ARG A 43 -21.70 37.62 -16.50
C ARG A 43 -23.08 38.17 -16.15
N ARG A 44 -23.64 37.75 -15.00
CA ARG A 44 -24.90 38.28 -14.48
C ARG A 44 -24.85 39.80 -14.31
N PHE A 45 -23.78 40.32 -13.72
CA PHE A 45 -23.60 41.76 -13.51
C PHE A 45 -23.54 42.52 -14.85
N CYS A 46 -22.80 42.02 -15.84
CA CYS A 46 -22.72 42.64 -17.17
C CYS A 46 -24.02 42.55 -17.99
N GLU A 47 -24.80 41.49 -17.80
CA GLU A 47 -26.10 41.32 -18.49
C GLU A 47 -27.17 42.23 -17.88
N ILE A 48 -27.11 42.49 -16.57
CA ILE A 48 -27.94 43.48 -15.88
C ILE A 48 -27.58 44.92 -16.31
N ASP A 49 -26.29 45.28 -16.42
CA ASP A 49 -25.86 46.63 -16.89
C ASP A 49 -26.29 46.92 -18.34
N LYS A 50 -26.37 45.90 -19.20
CA LYS A 50 -26.90 46.04 -20.57
C LYS A 50 -28.41 46.24 -20.62
N CYS A 51 -29.16 45.66 -19.67
CA CYS A 51 -30.60 45.86 -19.57
C CYS A 51 -30.96 47.26 -19.04
N ASP A 52 -30.11 47.86 -18.20
CA ASP A 52 -30.35 49.22 -17.68
C ASP A 52 -30.13 50.31 -18.75
N LYS A 53 -29.16 50.11 -19.67
CA LYS A 53 -28.92 51.01 -20.82
C LYS A 53 -29.95 50.87 -21.95
N SER A 54 -30.83 49.86 -21.93
CA SER A 54 -31.83 49.60 -22.98
C SER A 54 -33.25 50.06 -22.61
N ASN A 55 -33.41 50.96 -21.63
CA ASN A 55 -34.67 51.69 -21.45
C ASN A 55 -34.78 52.82 -22.47
N GLY A 56 -35.06 52.44 -23.72
CA GLY A 56 -35.16 53.38 -24.83
C GLY A 56 -35.72 52.82 -26.13
N HIS A 57 -36.51 51.74 -26.14
CA HIS A 57 -37.65 51.55 -27.06
C HIS A 57 -38.29 50.18 -26.82
N GLY A 58 -39.62 50.18 -26.64
CA GLY A 58 -40.39 48.97 -26.42
C GLY A 58 -40.49 48.08 -27.66
N LEU A 59 -40.28 46.78 -27.46
CA LEU A 59 -41.00 45.72 -28.14
C LEU A 59 -41.05 44.50 -27.20
N LYS A 60 -42.20 44.29 -26.55
CA LYS A 60 -42.47 43.09 -25.74
C LYS A 60 -42.53 41.88 -26.68
N LEU A 61 -41.40 41.22 -26.93
CA LEU A 61 -41.44 39.79 -27.28
C LEU A 61 -41.88 39.02 -26.03
N PRO A 62 -42.72 37.97 -26.16
CA PRO A 62 -43.12 37.17 -25.02
C PRO A 62 -41.86 36.54 -24.44
N LEU A 63 -41.47 37.05 -23.28
CA LEU A 63 -40.54 36.42 -22.35
C LEU A 63 -40.97 34.96 -22.22
N LYS A 64 -40.27 34.09 -22.94
CA LYS A 64 -40.31 32.66 -22.67
C LYS A 64 -39.87 32.55 -21.22
N ASN A 65 -40.85 32.26 -20.38
CA ASN A 65 -40.74 31.92 -18.97
C ASN A 65 -39.99 30.59 -18.83
N GLU A 66 -38.77 30.53 -19.35
CA GLU A 66 -37.78 29.56 -18.92
C GLU A 66 -37.09 30.24 -17.76
N ARG A 67 -37.34 29.75 -16.54
CA ARG A 67 -36.46 29.93 -15.39
C ARG A 67 -35.02 30.03 -15.90
N THR A 68 -34.47 31.24 -15.99
CA THR A 68 -33.05 31.46 -16.26
C THR A 68 -32.35 30.87 -15.05
N ASN A 69 -32.00 29.58 -15.18
CA ASN A 69 -31.58 28.73 -14.09
C ASN A 69 -30.47 29.42 -13.35
N GLN A 70 -30.73 29.74 -12.08
CA GLN A 70 -29.75 30.32 -11.20
C GLN A 70 -28.60 29.31 -11.08
N LEU A 71 -27.42 29.61 -11.63
CA LEU A 71 -26.23 28.82 -11.36
C LEU A 71 -25.86 29.05 -9.90
N SER A 72 -26.44 28.24 -9.01
CA SER A 72 -26.16 28.31 -7.59
C SER A 72 -24.72 27.86 -7.34
N PHE A 73 -24.11 28.40 -6.28
CA PHE A 73 -22.79 27.96 -5.83
C PHE A 73 -22.74 26.44 -5.64
N SER A 74 -23.83 25.84 -5.13
CA SER A 74 -23.99 24.39 -4.97
C SER A 74 -23.91 23.65 -6.32
N SER A 75 -24.56 24.17 -7.37
CA SER A 75 -24.51 23.57 -8.71
C SER A 75 -23.11 23.63 -9.33
N CYS A 76 -22.36 24.71 -9.09
CA CYS A 76 -20.97 24.84 -9.51
C CYS A 76 -20.07 23.83 -8.77
N LEU A 77 -20.26 23.70 -7.46
CA LEU A 77 -19.52 22.77 -6.62
C LEU A 77 -19.77 21.31 -7.05
N LEU A 78 -21.02 20.94 -7.29
CA LEU A 78 -21.40 19.62 -7.78
C LEU A 78 -20.81 19.32 -9.17
N PHE A 79 -20.71 20.32 -10.04
CA PHE A 79 -20.05 20.18 -11.33
C PHE A 79 -18.55 19.88 -11.19
N VAL A 80 -17.84 20.65 -10.35
CA VAL A 80 -16.41 20.44 -10.14
C VAL A 80 -16.14 19.09 -9.47
N LEU A 81 -16.94 18.71 -8.46
CA LEU A 81 -16.87 17.37 -7.85
C LEU A 81 -17.19 16.25 -8.85
N GLY A 82 -18.16 16.46 -9.73
CA GLY A 82 -18.47 15.57 -10.85
C GLY A 82 -17.26 15.38 -11.77
N SER A 83 -16.61 16.48 -12.18
CA SER A 83 -15.43 16.43 -13.05
C SER A 83 -14.26 15.67 -12.43
N VAL A 84 -14.04 15.81 -11.12
CA VAL A 84 -13.03 15.04 -10.37
C VAL A 84 -13.37 13.55 -10.35
N THR A 85 -14.63 13.22 -10.08
CA THR A 85 -15.08 11.82 -9.94
C THR A 85 -15.31 11.12 -11.29
N GLN A 86 -14.98 11.80 -12.40
CA GLN A 86 -15.25 11.34 -13.78
C GLN A 86 -16.74 11.06 -14.02
N ARG A 87 -17.62 11.65 -13.20
CA ARG A 87 -19.07 11.56 -13.36
C ARG A 87 -19.54 12.89 -13.94
N GLY A 88 -20.08 12.85 -15.14
CA GLY A 88 -20.66 14.04 -15.76
C GLY A 88 -21.84 14.56 -14.93
N PHE A 89 -21.76 15.81 -14.47
CA PHE A 89 -22.92 16.53 -13.94
C PHE A 89 -23.38 17.52 -15.00
N GLY A 90 -24.62 17.36 -15.49
CA GLY A 90 -25.16 18.23 -16.52
C GLY A 90 -25.44 19.63 -15.97
N LEU A 91 -24.63 20.62 -16.36
CA LEU A 91 -25.00 22.02 -16.17
C LEU A 91 -26.17 22.33 -17.11
N ARG A 92 -27.35 22.57 -16.55
CA ARG A 92 -28.57 22.90 -17.29
C ARG A 92 -28.61 24.37 -17.68
N GLU A 93 -27.55 24.83 -18.35
CA GLU A 93 -27.49 26.14 -19.00
C GLU A 93 -27.37 25.99 -20.52
N SER A 94 -28.14 26.83 -21.22
CA SER A 94 -28.17 26.96 -22.68
C SER A 94 -26.85 27.56 -23.20
N PRO A 95 -26.29 27.07 -24.33
CA PRO A 95 -24.87 27.12 -24.66
C PRO A 95 -24.48 28.42 -25.38
N THR A 96 -24.20 29.50 -24.65
CA THR A 96 -23.86 30.79 -25.29
C THR A 96 -22.52 31.41 -24.85
N ALA A 97 -21.81 30.86 -23.85
CA ALA A 97 -20.53 31.41 -23.41
C ALA A 97 -19.37 30.43 -23.58
N THR A 98 -18.44 30.79 -24.46
CA THR A 98 -17.19 30.07 -24.73
C THR A 98 -16.28 29.99 -23.51
N SER A 99 -16.29 30.99 -22.62
CA SER A 99 -15.46 31.04 -21.42
C SER A 99 -15.77 29.94 -20.40
N LEU A 100 -17.05 29.62 -20.18
CA LEU A 100 -17.48 28.56 -19.28
C LEU A 100 -17.09 27.17 -19.81
N HIS A 101 -17.13 26.98 -21.14
CA HIS A 101 -16.68 25.72 -21.76
C HIS A 101 -15.19 25.49 -21.58
N VAL A 102 -14.36 26.53 -21.69
CA VAL A 102 -12.92 26.41 -21.47
C VAL A 102 -12.62 25.98 -20.04
N VAL A 103 -13.27 26.60 -19.04
CA VAL A 103 -13.07 26.23 -17.63
C VAL A 103 -13.60 24.83 -17.34
N ALA A 104 -14.72 24.44 -17.93
CA ALA A 104 -15.25 23.08 -17.84
C ALA A 104 -14.31 22.02 -18.42
N VAL A 105 -13.72 22.27 -19.60
CA VAL A 105 -12.73 21.36 -20.20
C VAL A 105 -11.47 21.27 -19.34
N LEU A 106 -11.01 22.39 -18.79
CA LEU A 106 -9.86 22.41 -17.88
C LEU A 106 -10.14 21.66 -16.57
N SER A 107 -11.35 21.80 -16.00
CA SER A 107 -11.71 21.07 -14.78
C SER A 107 -11.83 19.56 -15.02
N LEU A 108 -12.34 19.15 -16.20
CA LEU A 108 -12.35 17.75 -16.63
C LEU A 108 -10.94 17.19 -16.82
N LEU A 109 -10.04 17.94 -17.48
CA LEU A 109 -8.64 17.54 -17.65
C LEU A 109 -7.93 17.41 -16.30
N PHE A 110 -8.14 18.38 -15.41
CA PHE A 110 -7.60 18.35 -14.05
C PHE A 110 -8.08 17.11 -13.27
N GLY A 111 -9.39 16.84 -13.29
CA GLY A 111 -9.97 15.65 -12.66
C GLY A 111 -9.38 14.34 -13.20
N LEU A 112 -9.19 14.25 -14.52
CA LEU A 112 -8.57 13.09 -15.17
C LEU A 112 -7.12 12.88 -14.71
N LEU A 113 -6.30 13.94 -14.69
CA LEU A 113 -4.90 13.86 -14.25
C LEU A 113 -4.79 13.47 -12.76
N MET A 114 -5.64 14.04 -11.92
CA MET A 114 -5.65 13.72 -10.50
C MET A 114 -6.07 12.27 -10.24
N GLN A 115 -7.15 11.80 -10.88
CA GLN A 115 -7.62 10.42 -10.71
C GLN A 115 -6.59 9.39 -11.19
N THR A 116 -5.98 9.63 -12.37
CA THR A 116 -4.95 8.72 -12.93
C THR A 116 -3.70 8.66 -12.05
N SER A 117 -3.23 9.81 -11.55
CA SER A 117 -2.10 9.85 -10.62
C SER A 117 -2.39 9.16 -9.28
N TYR A 118 -3.61 9.32 -8.74
CA TYR A 118 -4.05 8.63 -7.53
C TYR A 118 -4.08 7.12 -7.73
N SER A 119 -4.69 6.64 -8.82
CA SER A 119 -4.74 5.20 -9.15
C SER A 119 -3.33 4.62 -9.31
N ALA A 120 -2.42 5.31 -10.00
CA ALA A 120 -1.04 4.86 -10.16
C ALA A 120 -0.29 4.79 -8.81
N ALA A 121 -0.42 5.81 -7.97
CA ALA A 121 0.20 5.83 -6.64
C ALA A 121 -0.36 4.73 -5.73
N LEU A 122 -1.67 4.50 -5.76
CA LEU A 122 -2.34 3.45 -5.00
C LEU A 122 -1.84 2.06 -5.43
N VAL A 123 -1.84 1.77 -6.74
CA VAL A 123 -1.35 0.49 -7.29
C VAL A 123 0.12 0.27 -6.92
N SER A 124 0.96 1.29 -7.07
CA SER A 124 2.38 1.18 -6.70
C SER A 124 2.56 0.83 -5.23
N ARG A 125 1.73 1.36 -4.33
CA ARG A 125 1.83 1.04 -2.90
C ARG A 125 1.29 -0.35 -2.57
N LEU A 126 0.19 -0.76 -3.18
CA LEU A 126 -0.37 -2.10 -2.99
C LEU A 126 0.53 -3.19 -3.58
N ALA A 127 1.27 -2.89 -4.64
CA ALA A 127 2.24 -3.79 -5.25
C ALA A 127 3.49 -4.01 -4.37
N VAL A 128 3.81 -3.08 -3.47
CA VAL A 128 4.95 -3.24 -2.55
C VAL A 128 4.52 -4.16 -1.41
N LEU A 129 4.89 -5.44 -1.51
CA LEU A 129 4.93 -6.32 -0.35
C LEU A 129 5.97 -5.77 0.63
N LYS A 130 5.51 -5.02 1.62
CA LYS A 130 6.38 -4.60 2.70
C LYS A 130 6.61 -5.84 3.58
N ASN A 131 7.85 -6.32 3.63
CA ASN A 131 8.24 -7.30 4.65
C ASN A 131 7.95 -6.67 6.01
N GLU A 132 6.84 -7.07 6.64
CA GLU A 132 6.33 -6.43 7.86
C GLU A 132 7.31 -6.50 9.02
N GLN A 133 8.24 -7.44 8.96
CA GLN A 133 9.28 -7.63 9.96
C GLN A 133 10.30 -6.46 9.96
N GLY A 134 10.41 -5.70 8.87
CA GLY A 134 11.27 -4.51 8.79
C GLY A 134 12.76 -4.79 9.05
N VAL A 135 13.18 -6.05 8.94
CA VAL A 135 14.56 -6.52 9.06
C VAL A 135 15.10 -6.76 7.65
N GLU A 136 16.06 -5.95 7.23
CA GLU A 136 16.75 -6.16 5.94
C GLU A 136 18.12 -6.79 6.17
N LYS A 137 18.80 -6.40 7.26
CA LYS A 137 20.14 -6.88 7.59
C LYS A 137 20.15 -7.60 8.93
N LEU A 138 21.10 -8.53 9.07
CA LEU A 138 21.39 -9.22 10.33
C LEU A 138 21.68 -8.22 11.47
N ALA A 139 22.36 -7.12 11.18
CA ALA A 139 22.64 -6.05 12.14
C ALA A 139 21.38 -5.31 12.63
N ASP A 140 20.29 -5.27 11.85
CA ASP A 140 19.04 -4.65 12.29
C ASP A 140 18.38 -5.48 13.40
N ILE A 141 18.65 -6.79 13.44
CA ILE A 141 18.16 -7.71 14.47
C ILE A 141 18.80 -7.37 15.81
N SER A 142 20.13 -7.18 15.84
CA SER A 142 20.85 -6.82 17.07
C SER A 142 20.47 -5.44 17.60
N ALA A 143 20.24 -4.48 16.70
CA ALA A 143 19.84 -3.13 17.07
C ALA A 143 18.41 -3.05 17.63
N ARG A 144 17.46 -3.77 17.02
CA ARG A 144 16.03 -3.65 17.39
C ARG A 144 15.61 -4.59 18.52
N LYS A 145 16.33 -5.71 18.73
CA LYS A 145 16.04 -6.74 19.76
C LYS A 145 14.58 -7.20 19.79
N SER A 146 13.89 -7.11 18.64
CA SER A 146 12.46 -7.41 18.53
C SER A 146 12.18 -8.85 18.12
N HIS A 147 13.18 -9.50 17.51
CA HIS A 147 13.09 -10.85 16.99
C HIS A 147 14.22 -11.68 17.59
N SER A 148 13.93 -12.94 17.89
CA SER A 148 14.93 -13.90 18.36
C SER A 148 15.61 -14.56 17.16
N LEU A 149 16.93 -14.71 17.23
CA LEU A 149 17.74 -15.30 16.18
C LEU A 149 18.04 -16.75 16.53
N CYS A 150 17.46 -17.68 15.80
CA CYS A 150 17.57 -19.10 16.08
C CYS A 150 18.65 -19.72 15.20
N ILE A 151 19.68 -20.31 15.82
CA ILE A 151 20.87 -20.83 15.15
C ILE A 151 21.29 -22.13 15.81
N ARG A 152 21.65 -23.12 15.00
CA ARG A 152 22.24 -24.37 15.51
C ARG A 152 23.59 -24.11 16.17
N VAL A 153 23.76 -24.59 17.40
CA VAL A 153 24.98 -24.33 18.21
C VAL A 153 26.21 -24.99 17.60
N GLU A 154 26.06 -26.20 17.06
CA GLU A 154 27.13 -26.95 16.37
C GLU A 154 27.35 -26.50 14.92
N ASN A 155 26.97 -25.27 14.59
CA ASN A 155 27.20 -24.70 13.28
C ASN A 155 28.49 -23.87 13.28
N PHE A 156 29.31 -23.99 12.24
CA PHE A 156 30.47 -23.12 12.07
C PHE A 156 30.08 -21.64 12.00
N ALA A 157 28.89 -21.34 11.47
CA ALA A 157 28.35 -19.98 11.48
C ALA A 157 28.14 -19.44 12.90
N TYR A 158 27.73 -20.30 13.84
CA TYR A 158 27.51 -19.92 15.24
C TYR A 158 28.83 -19.46 15.88
N SER A 159 29.87 -20.29 15.75
CA SER A 159 31.18 -20.00 16.33
C SER A 159 31.90 -18.83 15.65
N ALA A 160 31.80 -18.72 14.32
CA ALA A 160 32.51 -17.68 13.58
C ALA A 160 31.87 -16.29 13.67
N LEU A 161 30.54 -16.19 13.81
CA LEU A 161 29.82 -14.91 13.74
C LEU A 161 29.38 -14.37 15.10
N PHE A 162 29.17 -15.24 16.09
CA PHE A 162 28.50 -14.84 17.35
C PHE A 162 29.36 -14.99 18.59
N LEU A 163 30.32 -15.92 18.59
CA LEU A 163 31.26 -16.09 19.70
C LEU A 163 32.34 -14.99 19.67
N GLY A 164 32.63 -14.43 20.84
CA GLY A 164 33.74 -13.51 21.06
C GLY A 164 35.08 -14.26 21.19
N LYS A 165 36.16 -13.50 21.43
CA LYS A 165 37.52 -14.04 21.62
C LYS A 165 37.61 -15.02 22.80
N ASP A 166 36.77 -14.82 23.81
CA ASP A 166 36.74 -15.62 25.04
C ASP A 166 35.88 -16.89 24.90
N GLY A 167 35.31 -17.13 23.72
CA GLY A 167 34.41 -18.27 23.48
C GLY A 167 33.00 -18.12 24.07
N ASP A 168 32.70 -17.01 24.75
CA ASP A 168 31.32 -16.65 25.14
C ASP A 168 30.62 -15.88 24.02
N LEU A 169 29.29 -15.95 24.01
CA LEU A 169 28.44 -15.22 23.11
C LEU A 169 28.63 -13.72 23.34
N SER A 170 28.95 -13.00 22.26
CA SER A 170 29.20 -11.56 22.33
C SER A 170 28.00 -10.81 22.96
N PRO A 171 28.25 -9.73 23.73
CA PRO A 171 27.24 -9.10 24.58
C PRO A 171 26.05 -8.54 23.77
N GLU A 172 26.28 -8.21 22.50
CA GLU A 172 25.26 -7.76 21.55
C GLU A 172 24.21 -8.84 21.26
N TRP A 173 24.63 -10.10 21.25
CA TRP A 173 23.84 -11.25 20.80
C TRP A 173 23.27 -12.10 21.94
N LYS A 174 23.78 -11.92 23.18
CA LYS A 174 23.42 -12.70 24.37
C LYS A 174 21.93 -12.77 24.71
N ARG A 175 21.14 -11.78 24.29
CA ARG A 175 19.68 -11.71 24.56
C ARG A 175 18.83 -12.03 23.33
N ILE A 176 19.46 -12.40 22.21
CA ILE A 176 18.82 -12.48 20.90
C ILE A 176 19.03 -13.88 20.32
N VAL A 177 20.26 -14.39 20.38
CA VAL A 177 20.60 -15.71 19.85
C VAL A 177 20.04 -16.79 20.76
N ASN A 178 19.25 -17.69 20.19
CA ASN A 178 18.60 -18.81 20.87
C ASN A 178 17.77 -18.39 22.11
N ALA A 179 17.28 -17.15 22.13
CA ALA A 179 16.31 -16.68 23.11
C ALA A 179 14.91 -17.20 22.75
N PRO A 180 13.98 -17.36 23.73
CA PRO A 180 12.60 -17.74 23.43
C PRO A 180 12.00 -16.78 22.37
N PRO A 181 11.26 -17.26 21.36
CA PRO A 181 10.65 -18.60 21.24
C PRO A 181 11.53 -19.68 20.58
N CYS A 182 12.83 -19.44 20.36
CA CYS A 182 13.71 -20.50 19.86
C CYS A 182 13.82 -21.65 20.86
N VAL A 183 14.00 -22.88 20.36
CA VAL A 183 14.45 -24.01 21.18
C VAL A 183 15.83 -23.67 21.78
N PRO A 184 16.06 -23.87 23.09
CA PRO A 184 17.37 -23.67 23.68
C PRO A 184 18.37 -24.67 23.08
N MET A 185 19.44 -24.15 22.47
CA MET A 185 20.49 -24.95 21.84
C MET A 185 19.96 -25.95 20.79
N PRO A 186 19.38 -25.48 19.68
CA PRO A 186 18.91 -26.39 18.64
C PRO A 186 20.11 -27.10 18.03
N ILE A 187 20.01 -28.42 17.86
CA ILE A 187 21.06 -29.27 17.27
C ILE A 187 20.50 -30.03 16.06
N THR A 188 19.23 -30.43 16.13
CA THR A 188 18.60 -31.27 15.12
C THR A 188 17.85 -30.45 14.07
N ASP A 189 17.64 -31.06 12.90
CA ASP A 189 16.81 -30.49 11.84
C ASP A 189 15.35 -30.27 12.31
N GLN A 190 14.89 -31.07 13.28
CA GLN A 190 13.55 -30.99 13.86
C GLN A 190 13.40 -29.76 14.77
N ASP A 191 14.39 -29.47 15.61
CA ASP A 191 14.40 -28.28 16.49
C ASP A 191 14.27 -26.99 15.66
N ILE A 192 14.97 -26.97 14.53
CA ILE A 192 14.92 -25.85 13.57
C ILE A 192 13.53 -25.75 12.95
N ARG A 193 12.92 -26.88 12.58
CA ARG A 193 11.58 -26.91 11.96
C ARG A 193 10.49 -26.41 12.90
N GLU A 194 10.54 -26.78 14.17
CA GLU A 194 9.60 -26.30 15.19
C GLU A 194 9.74 -24.79 15.41
N THR A 195 10.97 -24.29 15.35
CA THR A 195 11.28 -22.88 15.56
C THR A 195 10.95 -22.01 14.35
N ILE A 196 11.08 -22.54 13.12
CA ILE A 196 10.89 -21.82 11.86
C ILE A 196 9.52 -21.14 11.76
N CYS A 197 8.47 -21.76 12.29
CA CYS A 197 7.11 -21.22 12.24
C CYS A 197 6.74 -20.38 13.48
N SER A 198 7.66 -20.19 14.42
CA SER A 198 7.40 -19.37 15.60
C SER A 198 7.29 -17.88 15.23
N LYS A 199 6.37 -17.18 15.88
CA LYS A 199 6.23 -15.73 15.71
C LYS A 199 7.50 -15.04 16.21
N ASP A 200 7.95 -14.01 15.49
CA ASP A 200 9.14 -13.22 15.82
C ASP A 200 10.47 -14.02 15.89
N ALA A 201 10.51 -15.22 15.30
CA ALA A 201 11.73 -16.02 15.16
C ALA A 201 12.35 -15.84 13.78
N ILE A 202 13.67 -15.63 13.74
CA ILE A 202 14.46 -15.60 12.50
C ILE A 202 15.46 -16.74 12.58
N THR A 203 15.38 -17.68 11.65
CA THR A 203 16.32 -18.81 11.58
C THR A 203 17.50 -18.47 10.66
N LEU A 204 18.73 -18.60 11.16
CA LEU A 204 19.93 -18.49 10.34
C LEU A 204 20.59 -19.87 10.20
N GLU A 205 20.53 -20.40 8.98
CA GLU A 205 21.12 -21.70 8.67
C GLU A 205 21.79 -21.74 7.31
N SER A 206 22.63 -22.76 7.11
CA SER A 206 23.27 -23.02 5.82
C SER A 206 22.21 -23.36 4.76
N THR A 207 22.44 -22.92 3.52
CA THR A 207 21.52 -23.16 2.40
C THR A 207 21.28 -24.65 2.16
N THR A 208 22.30 -25.49 2.36
CA THR A 208 22.20 -26.94 2.21
C THR A 208 21.30 -27.58 3.26
N VAL A 209 21.40 -27.16 4.53
CA VAL A 209 20.55 -27.67 5.60
C VAL A 209 19.12 -27.16 5.43
N MET A 210 18.95 -25.87 5.12
CA MET A 210 17.64 -25.31 4.85
C MET A 210 16.96 -26.00 3.66
N ALA A 211 17.69 -26.29 2.59
CA ALA A 211 17.15 -27.05 1.45
C ALA A 211 16.72 -28.48 1.84
N ARG A 212 17.34 -29.09 2.85
CA ARG A 212 16.93 -30.40 3.37
C ARG A 212 15.64 -30.27 4.19
N ILE A 213 15.57 -29.29 5.10
CA ILE A 213 14.40 -29.04 5.95
C ILE A 213 13.18 -28.69 5.10
N MET A 214 13.37 -27.89 4.05
CA MET A 214 12.33 -27.45 3.11
C MET A 214 11.90 -28.52 2.09
N ARG A 215 12.47 -29.74 2.13
CA ARG A 215 11.98 -30.84 1.28
C ARG A 215 10.57 -31.27 1.65
N GLU A 216 10.25 -31.19 2.93
CA GLU A 216 8.92 -31.46 3.42
C GLU A 216 8.13 -30.14 3.51
N PRO A 217 6.82 -30.17 3.20
CA PRO A 217 6.00 -28.98 3.33
C PRO A 217 5.96 -28.51 4.79
N ILE A 218 6.24 -27.23 5.00
CA ILE A 218 6.18 -26.56 6.29
C ILE A 218 4.88 -25.75 6.34
N PRO A 219 4.04 -25.87 7.39
CA PRO A 219 2.73 -25.23 7.47
C PRO A 219 2.83 -23.73 7.88
N CYS A 220 3.80 -22.99 7.34
CA CYS A 220 3.91 -21.56 7.58
C CYS A 220 4.55 -20.82 6.41
N PHE A 221 4.22 -19.53 6.30
CA PHE A 221 4.79 -18.63 5.30
C PHE A 221 6.16 -18.14 5.78
N MET A 222 7.18 -18.38 4.98
CA MET A 222 8.54 -17.92 5.24
C MET A 222 8.98 -16.97 4.13
N THR A 223 9.69 -15.93 4.52
CA THR A 223 10.39 -15.05 3.57
C THR A 223 11.89 -15.22 3.76
N LYS A 224 12.61 -15.36 2.64
CA LYS A 224 14.06 -15.39 2.67
C LYS A 224 14.58 -13.96 2.78
N LEU A 225 15.30 -13.66 3.85
CA LEU A 225 16.03 -12.40 3.94
C LEU A 225 17.12 -12.36 2.86
N LYS A 226 17.14 -11.28 2.07
CA LYS A 226 18.11 -11.10 0.99
C LYS A 226 19.47 -10.76 1.60
N GLY A 227 20.48 -11.57 1.31
CA GLY A 227 21.86 -11.29 1.72
C GLY A 227 22.74 -12.53 1.75
N ARG A 228 24.05 -12.33 1.70
CA ARG A 228 25.05 -13.35 2.03
C ARG A 228 25.72 -12.91 3.33
N TYR A 229 25.37 -13.58 4.44
CA TYR A 229 25.84 -13.20 5.78
C TYR A 229 27.22 -13.79 6.09
N ALA A 230 27.49 -15.00 5.58
CA ALA A 230 28.81 -15.62 5.64
C ALA A 230 28.99 -16.61 4.50
N VAL A 231 30.25 -16.83 4.11
CA VAL A 231 30.64 -17.84 3.13
C VAL A 231 31.57 -18.81 3.82
N PHE A 232 31.13 -20.06 3.92
CA PHE A 232 31.93 -21.15 4.45
C PHE A 232 32.08 -22.23 3.40
N TYR A 233 33.28 -22.80 3.32
CA TYR A 233 33.59 -23.92 2.44
C TYR A 233 33.52 -25.21 3.25
N VAL A 234 32.93 -26.26 2.69
CA VAL A 234 32.90 -27.59 3.33
C VAL A 234 34.22 -28.30 3.00
N PRO A 235 35.13 -28.49 3.96
CA PRO A 235 36.38 -29.19 3.70
C PRO A 235 36.16 -30.70 3.65
N LEU A 236 36.85 -31.39 2.74
CA LEU A 236 36.98 -32.84 2.81
C LEU A 236 38.16 -33.19 3.72
N LEU A 237 37.86 -33.67 4.92
CA LEU A 237 38.88 -34.04 5.90
C LEU A 237 39.53 -35.38 5.51
N MET A 238 40.86 -35.42 5.52
CA MET A 238 41.65 -36.61 5.20
C MET A 238 42.68 -36.87 6.30
N LYS A 239 43.03 -38.14 6.50
CA LYS A 239 44.11 -38.53 7.41
C LYS A 239 45.42 -37.85 7.00
N LYS A 240 46.20 -37.40 7.98
CA LYS A 240 47.54 -36.84 7.74
C LYS A 240 48.41 -37.87 7.00
N GLY A 241 49.05 -37.45 5.91
CA GLY A 241 49.87 -38.32 5.07
C GLY A 241 49.10 -39.23 4.12
N PHE A 242 47.80 -39.00 3.88
CA PHE A 242 47.02 -39.81 2.95
C PHE A 242 47.60 -39.75 1.52
N PRO A 243 48.00 -40.90 0.93
CA PRO A 243 48.81 -40.93 -0.31
C PRO A 243 48.04 -40.42 -1.54
N TYR A 244 46.72 -40.60 -1.57
CA TYR A 244 45.89 -40.19 -2.71
C TYR A 244 45.33 -38.77 -2.62
N LYS A 245 45.80 -37.95 -1.66
CA LYS A 245 45.32 -36.57 -1.48
C LYS A 245 45.40 -35.76 -2.78
N HIS A 246 46.52 -35.87 -3.49
CA HIS A 246 46.73 -35.13 -4.75
C HIS A 246 45.75 -35.58 -5.84
N LEU A 247 45.52 -36.89 -5.95
CA LEU A 247 44.58 -37.47 -6.92
C LEU A 247 43.16 -36.94 -6.67
N ILE A 248 42.68 -36.99 -5.42
CA ILE A 248 41.35 -36.50 -5.06
C ILE A 248 41.22 -35.00 -5.34
N ASN A 249 42.22 -34.19 -4.96
CA ASN A 249 42.20 -32.76 -5.21
C ASN A 249 42.10 -32.44 -6.72
N ASN A 250 42.84 -33.16 -7.56
CA ASN A 250 42.80 -32.96 -9.01
C ASN A 250 41.41 -33.29 -9.59
N HIS A 251 40.81 -34.40 -9.16
CA HIS A 251 39.44 -34.75 -9.58
C HIS A 251 38.39 -33.76 -9.05
N LEU A 252 38.51 -33.30 -7.81
CA LEU A 252 37.62 -32.30 -7.25
C LEU A 252 37.71 -30.98 -8.04
N LEU A 253 38.92 -30.56 -8.41
CA LEU A 253 39.14 -29.39 -9.26
C LEU A 253 38.50 -29.57 -10.64
N ARG A 254 38.63 -30.75 -11.25
CA ARG A 254 37.94 -31.07 -12.51
C ARG A 254 36.42 -30.99 -12.38
N LEU A 255 35.84 -31.48 -11.29
CA LEU A 255 34.40 -31.40 -11.04
C LEU A 255 33.90 -29.96 -10.84
N HIS A 256 34.72 -29.09 -10.25
CA HIS A 256 34.43 -27.66 -10.12
C HIS A 256 34.54 -26.94 -11.47
N THR A 257 35.63 -27.14 -12.20
CA THR A 257 35.92 -26.45 -13.48
C THR A 257 34.98 -26.89 -14.61
N SER A 258 34.56 -28.15 -14.64
CA SER A 258 33.54 -28.66 -15.57
C SER A 258 32.10 -28.25 -15.21
N GLY A 259 31.89 -27.61 -14.06
CA GLY A 259 30.56 -27.17 -13.61
C GLY A 259 29.66 -28.29 -13.08
N VAL A 260 30.15 -29.53 -12.93
CA VAL A 260 29.37 -30.66 -12.38
C VAL A 260 28.88 -30.35 -10.97
N ILE A 261 29.74 -29.79 -10.11
CA ILE A 261 29.35 -29.37 -8.75
C ILE A 261 28.26 -28.28 -8.80
N GLN A 262 28.38 -27.31 -9.70
CA GLN A 262 27.37 -26.25 -9.85
C GLN A 262 26.01 -26.82 -10.27
N ARG A 263 26.01 -27.81 -11.17
CA ARG A 263 24.80 -28.54 -11.57
C ARG A 263 24.17 -29.29 -10.40
N LEU A 264 24.97 -30.01 -9.61
CA LEU A 264 24.48 -30.73 -8.42
C LEU A 264 23.86 -29.76 -7.41
N VAL A 265 24.53 -28.64 -7.12
CA VAL A 265 24.02 -27.60 -6.22
C VAL A 265 22.72 -26.99 -6.74
N ARG A 266 22.57 -26.80 -8.05
CA ARG A 266 21.32 -26.30 -8.63
C ARG A 266 20.17 -27.29 -8.46
N VAL A 267 20.42 -28.57 -8.71
CA VAL A 267 19.41 -29.63 -8.65
C VAL A 267 18.97 -29.92 -7.21
N TRP A 268 19.93 -30.01 -6.29
CA TRP A 268 19.68 -30.50 -4.93
C TRP A 268 19.49 -29.41 -3.88
N VAL A 269 19.79 -28.14 -4.19
CA VAL A 269 19.69 -27.02 -3.23
C VAL A 269 18.79 -25.92 -3.77
N HIS A 270 19.15 -25.30 -4.90
CA HIS A 270 18.47 -24.10 -5.38
C HIS A 270 17.03 -24.37 -5.81
N ARG A 271 16.77 -25.47 -6.52
CA ARG A 271 15.39 -25.83 -6.92
C ARG A 271 14.43 -25.91 -5.73
N ILE A 272 14.92 -26.31 -4.56
CA ILE A 272 14.09 -26.45 -3.35
C ILE A 272 13.89 -25.10 -2.65
N LEU A 273 14.96 -24.29 -2.57
CA LEU A 273 14.90 -22.98 -1.89
C LEU A 273 14.24 -21.88 -2.71
N ASP A 274 14.27 -22.00 -4.03
CA ASP A 274 13.65 -21.07 -4.97
C ASP A 274 12.22 -21.50 -5.34
N LEU A 275 11.63 -22.45 -4.60
CA LEU A 275 10.20 -22.70 -4.74
C LEU A 275 9.46 -21.37 -4.55
N PRO A 276 8.58 -21.00 -5.49
CA PRO A 276 7.81 -19.79 -5.36
C PRO A 276 7.08 -19.90 -4.02
N VAL A 277 7.42 -19.00 -3.10
CA VAL A 277 6.55 -18.66 -1.99
C VAL A 277 5.17 -18.52 -2.64
N PRO A 278 4.15 -19.31 -2.21
CA PRO A 278 2.83 -19.15 -2.78
C PRO A 278 2.54 -17.66 -2.65
N LEU A 279 2.41 -16.99 -3.80
CA LEU A 279 1.85 -15.66 -3.85
C LEU A 279 0.43 -15.88 -3.33
N ASN A 280 0.27 -15.85 -2.00
CA ASN A 280 -1.01 -15.60 -1.39
C ASN A 280 -1.53 -14.41 -2.15
N GLU A 281 -2.65 -14.67 -2.81
CA GLU A 281 -3.18 -13.85 -3.88
C GLU A 281 -2.92 -12.38 -3.57
N LEU A 282 -2.33 -11.64 -4.52
CA LEU A 282 -2.35 -10.17 -4.47
C LEU A 282 -3.79 -9.61 -4.54
N GLY A 283 -4.79 -10.44 -4.27
CA GLY A 283 -6.18 -10.08 -4.14
C GLY A 283 -6.37 -9.18 -2.93
N VAL A 284 -6.94 -8.02 -3.20
CA VAL A 284 -7.43 -7.12 -2.16
C VAL A 284 -8.51 -7.87 -1.37
N THR A 285 -8.20 -8.23 -0.11
CA THR A 285 -9.16 -8.92 0.75
C THR A 285 -10.23 -7.97 1.25
N MET A 286 -11.43 -8.47 1.58
CA MET A 286 -12.55 -7.69 2.11
C MET A 286 -12.18 -6.86 3.35
N ASN A 287 -11.20 -7.32 4.14
CA ASN A 287 -10.72 -6.59 5.30
C ASN A 287 -10.11 -5.22 4.94
N HIS A 288 -9.47 -5.10 3.76
CA HIS A 288 -8.90 -3.83 3.29
C HIS A 288 -9.98 -2.78 3.04
N VAL A 289 -11.14 -3.18 2.52
CA VAL A 289 -12.21 -2.25 2.10
C VAL A 289 -13.27 -2.07 3.20
N ASN A 290 -13.20 -2.84 4.29
CA ASN A 290 -14.22 -2.88 5.35
C ASN A 290 -14.62 -1.48 5.87
N LYS A 291 -13.66 -0.64 6.30
CA LYS A 291 -14.02 0.70 6.82
C LYS A 291 -14.55 1.65 5.73
N ILE A 292 -14.17 1.46 4.47
CA ILE A 292 -14.72 2.25 3.35
C ILE A 292 -16.19 1.90 3.12
N LEU A 293 -16.52 0.60 3.18
CA LEU A 293 -17.91 0.14 3.09
C LEU A 293 -18.76 0.68 4.24
N TRP A 294 -18.22 0.68 5.46
CA TRP A 294 -18.92 1.24 6.63
C TRP A 294 -19.13 2.76 6.50
N LEU A 295 -18.13 3.50 6.02
CA LEU A 295 -18.25 4.93 5.73
C LEU A 295 -19.35 5.20 4.68
N TYR A 296 -19.42 4.37 3.63
CA TYR A 296 -20.45 4.48 2.60
C TYR A 296 -21.85 4.19 3.16
N ALA A 297 -22.00 3.14 4.00
CA ALA A 297 -23.25 2.84 4.67
C ALA A 297 -23.72 4.00 5.57
N LEU A 298 -22.79 4.60 6.32
CA LEU A 298 -23.06 5.78 7.15
C LEU A 298 -23.51 6.99 6.31
N ALA A 299 -22.91 7.22 5.14
CA ALA A 299 -23.33 8.28 4.23
C ALA A 299 -24.78 8.09 3.71
N ILE A 300 -25.18 6.84 3.44
CA ILE A 300 -26.56 6.51 3.06
C ILE A 300 -27.52 6.83 4.22
N ILE A 301 -27.18 6.42 5.44
CA ILE A 301 -28.01 6.68 6.63
C ILE A 301 -28.19 8.18 6.85
N ILE A 302 -27.11 8.97 6.77
CA ILE A 302 -27.19 10.44 6.89
C ILE A 302 -28.07 11.04 5.79
N SER A 303 -27.96 10.56 4.56
CA SER A 303 -28.78 11.05 3.44
C SER A 303 -30.27 10.79 3.67
N VAL A 304 -30.62 9.61 4.19
CA VAL A 304 -32.00 9.27 4.57
C VAL A 304 -32.49 10.11 5.73
N MET A 305 -31.64 10.35 6.74
CA MET A 305 -31.98 11.24 7.86
C MET A 305 -32.25 12.67 7.39
N LEU A 306 -31.39 13.24 6.54
CA LEU A 306 -31.61 14.59 5.99
C LEU A 306 -32.91 14.66 5.19
N LEU A 307 -33.20 13.66 4.35
CA LEU A 307 -34.47 13.59 3.62
C LEU A 307 -35.67 13.53 4.58
N SER A 308 -35.57 12.75 5.65
CA SER A 308 -36.65 12.66 6.64
C SER A 308 -36.89 13.97 7.37
N LEU A 309 -35.82 14.68 7.73
CA LEU A 309 -35.89 16.00 8.37
C LEU A 309 -36.49 17.04 7.43
N GLU A 310 -36.14 17.02 6.14
CA GLU A 310 -36.70 17.91 5.13
C GLU A 310 -38.20 17.68 4.96
N ILE A 311 -38.65 16.42 4.90
CA ILE A 311 -40.08 16.09 4.81
C ILE A 311 -40.84 16.54 6.06
N ILE A 312 -40.26 16.36 7.26
CA ILE A 312 -40.87 16.81 8.51
C ILE A 312 -40.98 18.34 8.54
N HIS A 313 -39.90 19.03 8.20
CA HIS A 313 -39.89 20.50 8.14
C HIS A 313 -40.90 21.03 7.12
N TYR A 314 -41.01 20.39 5.95
CA TYR A 314 -41.98 20.76 4.93
C TYR A 314 -43.42 20.61 5.43
N LYS A 315 -43.73 19.52 6.14
CA LYS A 315 -45.06 19.30 6.72
C LYS A 315 -45.42 20.31 7.82
N ILE A 316 -44.48 20.62 8.72
CA ILE A 316 -44.72 21.59 9.80
C ILE A 316 -45.02 22.98 9.23
N HIS A 317 -44.25 23.43 8.23
CA HIS A 317 -44.52 24.72 7.59
C HIS A 317 -45.83 24.72 6.80
N GLN A 318 -46.22 23.59 6.20
CA GLN A 318 -47.51 23.50 5.51
C GLN A 318 -48.69 23.56 6.48
N GLU A 319 -48.56 23.00 7.69
CA GLU A 319 -49.56 23.12 8.75
C GLU A 319 -49.67 24.56 9.30
N GLU A 320 -48.56 25.29 9.40
CA GLU A 320 -48.55 26.72 9.77
C GLU A 320 -49.23 27.61 8.72
N ASP A 321 -49.00 27.35 7.42
CA ASP A 321 -49.64 28.09 6.32
C ASP A 321 -51.16 27.81 6.20
N GLU A 322 -51.63 26.66 6.68
CA GLU A 322 -53.07 26.30 6.71
C GLU A 322 -53.81 26.88 7.93
N GLU A 323 -53.13 27.23 9.02
CA GLU A 323 -53.74 27.87 10.21
C GLU A 323 -53.85 29.42 10.10
N GLU A 324 -53.06 30.07 9.23
CA GLU A 324 -53.09 31.52 9.02
C GLU A 324 -54.01 32.01 7.86
N GLY A 325 -54.66 31.09 7.11
CA GLY A 325 -55.56 31.39 5.98
C GLY A 325 -57.06 31.28 6.30
#